data_AF-A0A392VFQ0-F1
#
_entry.id   AF-A0A392VFQ0-F1
#
_cell.length_a   1.000
_cell.length_b   1.000
_cell.length_c   1.000
_cell.angle_alpha   90.00
_cell.angle_beta   90.00
_cell.angle_gamma   90.00
#
_symmetry.space_group_name_H-M   'P 1'
#
loop_
_entity.id
_entity.type
_entity.pdbx_description
1 polymer ?
#
loop_
_entity_poly.entity_id
_entity_poly.type
_entity_poly.pdbx_seq_one_letter_code
_entity_poly.pdbx_strand_id
1 'polypeptide(L)' 'MVSEAIRCRLFPTTLRNEAMAWYQSLAPRSVSSWRDLTEQFCRHFTASRRHPKTVATLE' A
#
# COMPACT_ATOMS: atom_id res chain seq x y z
N MET A 1 3.97 -21.49 12.13
CA MET A 1 4.42 -20.14 11.71
C MET A 1 4.19 -20.01 10.22
N VAL A 2 3.32 -19.09 9.78
CA VAL A 2 3.08 -18.85 8.35
C VAL A 2 4.29 -18.13 7.77
N SER A 3 4.89 -18.66 6.71
CA SER A 3 6.05 -18.03 6.06
C SER A 3 5.65 -16.71 5.40
N GLU A 4 6.59 -15.77 5.30
CA GLU A 4 6.35 -14.49 4.63
C GLU A 4 5.86 -14.67 3.19
N ALA A 5 6.37 -15.69 2.49
CA ALA A 5 5.93 -16.06 1.15
C ALA A 5 4.47 -16.53 1.08
N ILE A 6 3.92 -17.11 2.16
CA ILE A 6 2.49 -17.44 2.25
C ILE A 6 1.69 -16.18 2.53
N ARG A 7 2.17 -15.29 3.41
CA ARG A 7 1.49 -14.01 3.70
C ARG A 7 1.37 -13.12 2.46
N CYS A 8 2.44 -12.99 1.66
CA CYS A 8 2.40 -12.23 0.40
C CYS A 8 1.41 -12.84 -0.61
N ARG A 9 1.25 -14.17 -0.63
CA ARG A 9 0.30 -14.85 -1.52
C ARG A 9 -1.15 -14.73 -1.04
N LEU A 10 -1.37 -14.66 0.26
CA LEU A 10 -2.70 -14.48 0.85
C LEU A 10 -3.11 -13.01 0.90
N PHE A 11 -2.15 -12.08 0.83
CA PHE A 11 -2.44 -10.66 0.87
C PHE A 11 -3.49 -10.19 -0.13
N PRO A 12 -3.40 -10.54 -1.43
CA PRO A 12 -4.33 -10.02 -2.44
C PRO A 12 -5.75 -10.50 -2.18
N THR A 13 -5.93 -11.67 -1.56
CA THR A 13 -7.26 -12.20 -1.22
C THR A 13 -7.95 -11.42 -0.10
N THR A 14 -7.18 -10.63 0.68
CA THR A 14 -7.71 -9.74 1.72
C THR A 14 -8.02 -8.33 1.21
N LEU A 15 -7.54 -7.97 0.01
CA LEU A 15 -7.76 -6.67 -0.59
C LEU A 15 -9.14 -6.61 -1.27
N ARG A 16 -9.74 -5.42 -1.29
CA ARG A 16 -10.99 -5.16 -2.01
C ARG A 16 -10.85 -3.89 -2.86
N ASN A 17 -11.51 -3.88 -4.02
CA ASN A 17 -11.62 -2.73 -4.91
C ASN A 17 -10.27 -2.06 -5.20
N GLU A 18 -10.11 -0.80 -4.79
CA GLU A 18 -8.92 0.03 -4.97
C GLU A 18 -7.63 -0.63 -4.50
N ALA A 19 -7.67 -1.37 -3.38
CA ALA A 19 -6.50 -2.07 -2.87
C ALA A 19 -6.05 -3.20 -3.79
N MET A 20 -6.99 -3.89 -4.43
CA MET A 20 -6.68 -4.95 -5.41
C MET A 20 -6.11 -4.35 -6.69
N ALA A 21 -6.72 -3.26 -7.20
CA ALA A 21 -6.24 -2.56 -8.39
C ALA A 21 -4.82 -2.02 -8.19
N TRP A 22 -4.54 -1.42 -7.04
CA TRP A 22 -3.19 -0.99 -6.66
C TRP A 22 -2.21 -2.17 -6.66
N TYR A 23 -2.57 -3.29 -6.02
CA TYR A 23 -1.70 -4.46 -5.98
C TYR A 23 -1.39 -5.03 -7.37
N GLN A 24 -2.37 -5.04 -8.28
CA GLN A 24 -2.20 -5.44 -9.68
C GLN A 24 -1.35 -4.45 -10.49
N SER A 25 -1.30 -3.18 -10.09
CA SER A 25 -0.47 -2.15 -10.73
C SER A 25 1.03 -2.22 -10.36
N LEU A 26 1.38 -3.01 -9.33
CA LEU A 26 2.77 -3.15 -8.88
C LEU A 26 3.61 -3.87 -9.94
N ALA A 27 4.83 -3.36 -10.16
CA ALA A 27 5.75 -3.96 -11.13
C ALA A 27 6.17 -5.38 -10.68
N PRO A 28 6.38 -6.33 -11.61
CA PRO A 28 6.91 -7.63 -11.26
C PRO A 28 8.25 -7.49 -10.52
N ARG A 29 8.41 -8.14 -9.36
CA ARG A 29 9.58 -8.05 -8.45
C ARG A 29 9.73 -6.75 -7.65
N SER A 30 8.75 -5.83 -7.69
CA SER A 30 8.76 -4.65 -6.82
C SER A 30 8.50 -4.97 -5.34
N VAL A 31 8.02 -6.18 -5.05
CA VAL A 31 7.80 -6.68 -3.70
C VAL A 31 8.58 -7.97 -3.51
N SER A 32 9.59 -7.93 -2.66
CA SER A 32 10.46 -9.09 -2.37
C SER A 32 10.15 -9.76 -1.03
N SER A 33 9.46 -9.05 -0.12
CA SER A 33 9.15 -9.53 1.23
C SER A 33 7.82 -8.98 1.73
N TRP A 34 7.28 -9.61 2.78
CA TRP A 34 6.06 -9.12 3.44
C TRP A 34 6.24 -7.69 3.96
N ARG A 35 7.45 -7.36 4.44
CA ARG A 35 7.78 -6.04 4.97
C ARG A 35 7.68 -4.95 3.89
N ASP A 36 8.26 -5.22 2.73
CA ASP A 36 8.26 -4.33 1.56
C ASP A 36 6.83 -4.08 1.05
N LEU A 37 6.04 -5.16 0.94
CA LEU A 37 4.62 -5.10 0.62
C LEU A 37 3.84 -4.20 1.58
N THR A 38 4.04 -4.41 2.89
CA THR A 38 3.34 -3.67 3.95
C THR A 38 3.74 -2.19 3.93
N GLU A 39 5.02 -1.90 3.72
CA GLU A 39 5.51 -0.53 3.62
C GLU A 39 4.92 0.20 2.41
N GLN A 40 4.90 -0.42 1.23
CA GLN A 40 4.30 0.19 0.05
C GLN A 40 2.79 0.36 0.21
N PHE A 41 2.09 -0.61 0.79
CA PHE A 41 0.67 -0.50 1.11
C PHE A 41 0.40 0.66 2.08
N CYS A 42 1.17 0.74 3.18
CA CYS A 42 1.06 1.85 4.13
C CYS A 42 1.37 3.19 3.46
N ARG A 43 2.43 3.29 2.65
CA ARG A 43 2.74 4.52 1.90
C ARG A 43 1.60 4.91 0.97
N HIS A 44 0.98 3.98 0.25
CA HIS A 44 -0.08 4.31 -0.70
C HIS A 44 -1.42 4.64 0.00
N PHE A 45 -1.86 3.81 0.94
CA PHE A 45 -3.17 3.96 1.61
C PHE A 45 -3.15 4.86 2.84
N THR A 46 -1.98 5.04 3.49
CA THR A 46 -1.84 5.88 4.70
C THR A 46 -1.35 7.29 4.37
N ALA A 47 -0.79 7.53 3.17
CA ALA A 47 -0.39 8.88 2.75
C ALA A 47 -1.56 9.85 2.56
N SER A 48 -2.82 9.40 2.64
CA SER A 48 -4.02 10.24 2.62
C SER A 48 -4.12 11.27 3.77
N ARG A 49 -3.18 11.30 4.73
CA ARG A 49 -3.26 12.17 5.93
C ARG A 49 -2.28 13.35 5.95
N ARG A 50 -1.71 13.74 4.82
CA ARG A 50 -1.13 15.09 4.68
C ARG A 50 -1.84 15.83 3.57
N HIS A 51 -3.06 16.27 3.86
CA HIS A 51 -3.52 17.51 3.26
C HIS A 51 -2.42 18.55 3.52
N PRO A 52 -1.82 19.17 2.49
CA PRO A 52 -1.13 20.42 2.69
C PRO A 52 -2.17 21.31 3.39
N LYS A 53 -1.86 21.81 4.59
CA LYS A 53 -2.65 22.90 5.13
C LYS A 53 -2.49 24.02 4.13
N THR A 54 -3.49 24.23 3.28
CA THR A 54 -3.60 25.44 2.49
C THR A 54 -3.55 26.56 3.51
N VAL A 55 -2.41 27.23 3.60
CA VAL A 55 -2.32 28.50 4.31
C VAL A 55 -3.22 29.42 3.51
N ALA A 56 -4.43 29.62 4.00
CA ALA A 56 -5.29 30.67 3.49
C ALA A 56 -4.61 31.99 3.86
N THR A 57 -3.82 32.52 2.94
CA THR A 57 -3.45 33.93 2.94
C THR A 57 -4.74 34.71 2.74
N LEU A 58 -5.25 35.28 3.83
CA LEU A 58 -6.24 36.35 3.77
C LEU A 58 -5.46 37.65 3.57
N GLU A 59 -5.52 38.18 2.35
CA GLU A 59 -5.21 39.59 2.04
C GLU A 59 -6.49 40.22 1.47
#